data_AF-A0A6B2LWD1-F1
#
_entry.id   AF-A0A6B2LWD1-F1
#
_cell.length_a   1.000
_cell.length_b   1.000
_cell.length_c   1.000
_cell.angle_alpha   90.00
_cell.angle_beta   90.00
_cell.angle_gamma   90.00
#
_symmetry.space_group_name_H-M   'P 1'
#
loop_
_entity.id
_entity.type
_entity.pdbx_description
1 polymer ?
#
loop_
_entity_poly.entity_id
_entity_poly.type
_entity_poly.pdbx_seq_one_letter_code
_entity_poly.pdbx_strand_id
1 'polypeptide(L)' 'MIVAIDFTASNGSPASPTSLHYYDPASPNEYIQAITSVGEVLANYDSDRLFPTFGFGAKIPPSN' A
#
# COMPACT_ATOMS: atom_id res chain seq x y z
N MET A 1 -4.99 -14.06 -0.10
CA MET A 1 -4.91 -12.83 -0.94
C MET A 1 -3.48 -12.35 -0.99
N ILE A 2 -3.02 -11.77 -2.11
CA ILE A 2 -1.66 -11.19 -2.24
C ILE A 2 -1.78 -9.72 -2.64
N VAL A 3 -0.95 -8.85 -2.06
CA VAL A 3 -0.94 -7.40 -2.35
C VAL A 3 0.43 -6.97 -2.84
N ALA A 4 0.49 -6.16 -3.89
CA ALA A 4 1.71 -5.54 -4.39
C ALA A 4 1.50 -4.02 -4.53
N ILE A 5 2.36 -3.23 -3.87
CA ILE A 5 2.27 -1.77 -3.82
C ILE A 5 3.33 -1.16 -4.73
N ASP A 6 2.90 -0.24 -5.58
CA ASP A 6 3.77 0.53 -6.48
C ASP A 6 4.41 1.71 -5.73
N PHE A 7 5.73 1.67 -5.54
CA PHE A 7 6.52 2.74 -4.93
C PHE A 7 7.38 3.51 -5.97
N THR A 8 6.98 3.50 -7.24
CA THR A 8 7.62 4.33 -8.28
C THR A 8 7.48 5.81 -7.98
N ALA A 9 8.47 6.58 -8.43
CA ALA A 9 8.56 8.03 -8.18
C ALA A 9 7.40 8.85 -8.77
N SER A 10 6.65 8.32 -9.74
CA SER A 10 5.46 8.97 -10.32
C SER A 10 4.33 9.20 -9.31
N ASN A 11 4.31 8.44 -8.21
CA ASN A 11 3.35 8.65 -7.12
C ASN A 11 3.67 9.91 -6.28
N GLY A 12 4.82 10.54 -6.49
CA GLY A 12 5.27 11.69 -5.72
C GLY A 12 5.93 11.31 -4.39
N SER A 13 6.44 12.33 -3.68
CA SER A 13 7.02 12.16 -2.35
C SER A 13 5.90 11.93 -1.32
N PRO A 14 5.97 10.88 -0.47
CA PRO A 14 4.98 10.65 0.59
C PRO A 14 4.82 11.80 1.58
N ALA A 15 5.79 12.72 1.66
CA ALA A 15 5.71 13.93 2.47
C ALA A 15 4.87 15.06 1.82
N SER A 16 4.55 14.93 0.53
CA SER A 16 3.76 15.90 -0.22
C SER A 16 2.27 15.56 -0.10
N PRO A 17 1.39 16.50 0.28
CA PRO A 17 -0.06 16.30 0.31
C PRO A 17 -0.69 15.91 -1.03
N THR A 18 0.01 16.14 -2.14
CA THR A 18 -0.42 15.78 -3.49
C THR A 18 0.02 14.38 -3.93
N SER A 19 0.79 13.66 -3.10
CA SER A 19 1.23 12.30 -3.42
C SER A 19 0.13 11.29 -3.18
N LEU A 20 0.04 10.28 -4.04
CA LEU A 20 -0.83 9.11 -3.82
C LEU A 20 -0.38 8.29 -2.60
N HIS A 21 0.88 8.45 -2.16
CA HIS A 21 1.43 7.84 -0.95
C HIS A 21 1.35 8.76 0.28
N TYR A 22 0.71 9.93 0.16
CA TYR A 22 0.53 10.82 1.31
C TYR A 22 -0.27 10.12 2.40
N TYR A 23 0.21 10.20 3.64
CA TYR A 23 -0.50 9.64 4.79
C TYR A 23 -1.18 10.76 5.56
N ASP A 24 -2.51 10.73 5.59
CA ASP A 24 -3.34 11.61 6.42
C ASP A 24 -4.18 10.76 7.40
N PRO A 25 -4.02 10.94 8.72
CA PRO A 25 -4.83 10.25 9.72
C PRO A 25 -6.35 10.48 9.60
N ALA A 26 -6.76 11.61 9.00
CA ALA A 26 -8.17 11.94 8.83
C ALA A 26 -8.77 11.41 7.51
N SER A 27 -7.94 11.25 6.47
CA SER A 27 -8.39 10.84 5.14
C SER A 27 -7.43 9.81 4.52
N PRO A 28 -7.86 8.53 4.37
CA PRO A 28 -6.99 7.52 3.77
C PRO A 28 -6.71 7.83 2.30
N ASN A 29 -5.47 7.59 1.85
CA ASN A 29 -5.12 7.66 0.43
C ASN A 29 -5.69 6.49 -0.38
N GLU A 30 -5.55 6.57 -1.69
CA GLU A 30 -6.10 5.60 -2.65
C GLU A 30 -5.57 4.19 -2.42
N TYR A 31 -4.31 4.02 -2.03
CA TYR A 31 -3.74 2.71 -1.70
C TYR A 31 -4.38 2.11 -0.45
N ILE A 32 -4.54 2.91 0.61
CA ILE A 32 -5.17 2.46 1.87
C ILE A 32 -6.63 2.08 1.62
N GLN A 33 -7.37 2.90 0.87
CA GLN A 33 -8.76 2.62 0.50
C GLN A 33 -8.88 1.30 -0.28
N ALA A 34 -8.07 1.12 -1.32
CA ALA A 34 -8.10 -0.09 -2.14
C ALA A 34 -7.78 -1.36 -1.33
N ILE A 35 -6.72 -1.32 -0.51
CA ILE A 35 -6.30 -2.46 0.32
C ILE A 35 -7.39 -2.80 1.34
N THR A 36 -8.00 -1.79 1.95
CA THR A 36 -9.07 -1.99 2.95
C THR A 36 -10.30 -2.60 2.31
N SER A 37 -10.83 -2.00 1.25
CA SER A 37 -12.06 -2.49 0.59
C SER A 37 -11.90 -3.89 0.02
N VAL A 38 -10.75 -4.19 -0.61
CA VAL A 38 -10.50 -5.54 -1.15
C VAL A 38 -10.24 -6.54 -0.02
N GLY A 39 -9.49 -6.13 1.00
CA GLY A 39 -9.18 -6.96 2.17
C GLY A 39 -10.41 -7.37 2.96
N GLU A 40 -11.35 -6.45 3.21
CA GLU A 40 -12.59 -6.73 3.94
C GLU A 40 -13.44 -7.82 3.25
N VAL A 41 -13.46 -7.83 1.92
CA VAL A 41 -14.20 -8.83 1.15
C VAL A 41 -13.45 -10.15 1.09
N LEU A 42 -12.17 -10.12 0.69
CA LEU A 42 -11.40 -11.34 0.41
C LEU A 42 -10.91 -12.06 1.66
N ALA A 43 -10.73 -11.37 2.79
CA ALA A 43 -10.25 -11.99 4.03
C ALA A 43 -11.21 -13.06 4.59
N ASN A 44 -12.50 -13.00 4.24
CA ASN A 44 -13.48 -14.02 4.62
C ASN A 44 -13.33 -15.32 3.83
N TYR A 45 -12.64 -15.29 2.69
CA TYR A 45 -12.40 -16.44 1.82
C TYR A 45 -10.99 -17.01 1.97
N ASP A 46 -10.17 -16.40 2.82
CA ASP A 46 -8.81 -16.84 3.12
C ASP A 46 -8.79 -17.61 4.44
N SER A 47 -8.47 -18.91 4.36
CA SER A 47 -8.53 -19.82 5.52
C SER A 47 -7.42 -19.58 6.54
N ASP A 48 -6.25 -19.08 6.11
CA ASP A 48 -5.15 -18.77 7.02
C ASP A 48 -5.05 -17.28 7.39
N ARG A 49 -5.73 -16.42 6.62
CA ARG A 49 -5.74 -14.94 6.79
C ARG A 49 -4.33 -14.34 6.80
N LEU A 50 -3.38 -15.00 6.15
CA LEU A 50 -2.05 -14.49 5.92
C LEU A 50 -2.03 -13.84 4.54
N PHE A 51 -1.64 -12.56 4.51
CA PHE A 51 -1.64 -11.77 3.30
C PHE A 51 -0.21 -11.37 2.92
N PRO A 52 0.48 -12.17 2.08
CA PRO A 52 1.77 -11.77 1.52
C PRO A 52 1.66 -10.40 0.87
N THR A 53 2.54 -9.49 1.29
CA THR A 53 2.55 -8.10 0.85
C THR A 53 3.93 -7.74 0.30
N PHE A 54 3.95 -7.17 -0.90
CA PHE A 54 5.18 -6.84 -1.61
C PHE A 54 5.17 -5.37 -2.04
N GLY A 55 6.35 -4.79 -2.20
CA GLY A 55 6.55 -3.46 -2.80
C GLY A 55 7.44 -3.56 -4.02
N PHE A 56 7.18 -2.76 -5.06
CA PHE A 56 8.03 -2.68 -6.25
C PHE A 56 8.25 -1.22 -6.68
N GLY A 57 9.25 -0.97 -7.53
CA GLY A 57 9.50 0.37 -8.08
C GLY A 57 10.26 1.35 -7.18
N ALA A 58 10.64 0.94 -5.97
CA ALA A 58 11.49 1.72 -5.06
C ALA A 58 12.96 1.27 -5.07
N LYS A 59 13.86 2.20 -4.74
CA LYS A 59 15.23 1.88 -4.35
C LYS A 59 15.24 1.52 -2.87
N ILE A 60 15.73 0.32 -2.54
CA ILE A 60 15.91 -0.10 -1.15
C ILE A 60 17.00 0.79 -0.51
N PRO A 61 16.80 1.30 0.72
CA PRO A 61 17.84 2.00 1.46
C PRO A 61 19.12 1.15 1.51
N PRO A 62 20.32 1.76 1.42
CA PRO A 62 21.56 1.00 1.57
C PRO A 62 21.54 0.27 2.92
N SER A 63 21.80 -1.03 2.88
CA SER A 63 22.05 -1.83 4.07
C SER A 63 23.39 -1.38 4.67
N ASN A 64 23.35 -0.77 5.85
CA ASN A 64 24.55 -0.54 6.65
C ASN A 64 25.02 -1.85 7.29
#